data_AF-A0ABD6ECY7-F1
#
_entry.id   AF-A0ABD6ECY7-F1
#
_cell.length_a   1.000
_cell.length_b   1.000
_cell.length_c   1.000
_cell.angle_alpha   90.00
_cell.angle_beta   90.00
_cell.angle_gamma   90.00
#
_symmetry.space_group_name_H-M   'P 1'
#
loop_
_entity.id
_entity.type
_entity.pdbx_description
1 polymer ?
#
loop_
_entity_poly.entity_id
_entity_poly.type
_entity_poly.pdbx_seq_one_letter_code
_entity_poly.pdbx_strand_id
1 'polypeptide(L)'
;MEIDFDKFNDLLRKSSDSVGDLCIRPTIFGERGEDIGADIINLRPNTTFAELLQAMASGVVTNLFRMFPVSDLITNGIRRIVLAGNASQRCYMQPLKRILPADFEVVQSEGSTAAYGAAVFAHFLDRHQNTKS
;
A
#
# COMPACT_ATOMS: atom_id res chain seq x y z
N MET A 1 8.75 17.42 19.53
CA MET A 1 7.68 17.66 18.55
C MET A 1 6.86 16.39 18.50
N GLU A 2 5.68 16.40 19.11
CA GLU A 2 4.80 15.23 19.14
C GLU A 2 3.96 15.27 17.86
N ILE A 3 4.02 14.22 17.06
CA ILE A 3 3.27 14.12 15.82
C ILE A 3 1.86 13.64 16.17
N ASP A 4 0.87 14.48 15.91
CA ASP A 4 -0.55 14.12 16.05
C ASP A 4 -0.96 13.24 14.87
N PHE A 5 -0.95 11.93 15.10
CA PHE A 5 -1.31 10.92 14.11
C PHE A 5 -2.79 10.96 13.75
N ASP A 6 -3.68 11.41 14.63
CA ASP A 6 -5.11 11.49 14.35
C ASP A 6 -5.39 12.60 13.35
N LYS A 7 -4.78 13.76 13.55
CA LYS A 7 -4.84 14.87 12.59
C LYS A 7 -4.22 14.49 11.24
N PHE A 8 -3.14 13.72 11.25
CA PHE A 8 -2.52 13.20 10.02
C PHE A 8 -3.46 12.24 9.27
N ASN A 9 -4.10 11.30 9.98
CA ASN A 9 -5.06 10.37 9.40
C ASN A 9 -6.30 11.08 8.85
N ASP A 10 -6.77 12.13 9.51
CA ASP A 10 -7.87 12.96 9.00
C ASP A 10 -7.50 13.71 7.72
N LEU A 11 -6.26 14.17 7.59
CA LEU A 11 -5.76 14.78 6.35
C LEU A 11 -5.68 13.75 5.22
N LEU A 12 -5.23 12.53 5.49
CA LEU A 12 -5.23 11.44 4.51
C LEU A 12 -6.65 11.15 4.00
N ARG A 13 -7.65 11.16 4.89
CA ARG A 13 -9.07 10.94 4.54
C ARG A 13 -9.68 12.07 3.71
N LYS A 14 -9.22 13.32 3.90
CA LYS A 14 -9.75 14.52 3.24
C LYS A 14 -9.11 14.83 1.89
N SER A 15 -8.00 14.18 1.56
CA SER A 15 -7.26 14.47 0.33
C SER A 15 -8.10 14.19 -0.93
N SER A 16 -8.20 15.17 -1.83
CA SER A 16 -9.02 15.16 -3.07
C SER A 16 -8.35 14.47 -4.24
N ASP A 17 -9.10 13.79 -5.12
CA ASP A 17 -8.57 12.86 -6.15
C ASP A 17 -7.56 13.41 -7.20
N SER A 18 -7.33 14.72 -7.29
CA SER A 18 -6.44 15.32 -8.28
C SER A 18 -5.03 15.58 -7.73
N VAL A 19 -4.18 14.55 -7.78
CA VAL A 19 -2.73 14.79 -7.81
C VAL A 19 -2.44 15.39 -9.18
N GLY A 20 -1.94 16.62 -9.23
CA GLY A 20 -1.47 17.22 -10.47
C GLY A 20 -0.24 16.46 -11.02
N ASP A 21 0.72 17.20 -11.54
CA ASP A 21 2.01 16.69 -12.01
C ASP A 21 3.02 16.41 -10.88
N LEU A 22 2.62 16.60 -9.62
CA LEU A 22 3.45 16.34 -8.43
C LEU A 22 3.77 14.85 -8.30
N CYS A 23 5.04 14.50 -8.22
CA CYS A 23 5.52 13.13 -8.06
C CYS A 23 6.49 13.02 -6.89
N ILE A 24 6.35 11.97 -6.07
CA ILE A 24 7.27 11.68 -4.98
C ILE A 24 7.82 10.27 -5.15
N ARG A 25 9.14 10.11 -5.07
CA ARG A 25 9.82 8.82 -4.95
C ARG A 25 10.16 8.60 -3.48
N PRO A 26 9.47 7.70 -2.77
CA PRO A 26 9.52 7.64 -1.32
C PRO A 26 10.64 6.74 -0.78
N THR A 27 11.81 6.71 -1.42
CA THR A 27 12.97 5.90 -1.01
C THR A 27 13.83 6.62 0.03
N ILE A 28 13.18 7.25 1.03
CA ILE A 28 13.82 8.14 2.03
C ILE A 28 14.87 7.40 2.86
N PHE A 29 14.69 6.09 3.04
CA PHE A 29 15.61 5.21 3.78
C PHE A 29 16.45 4.32 2.85
N GLY A 30 16.54 4.68 1.57
CA GLY A 30 17.07 3.83 0.50
C GLY A 30 16.08 2.75 0.05
N GLU A 31 16.38 2.10 -1.06
CA GLU A 31 15.66 0.92 -1.53
C GLU A 31 16.53 -0.33 -1.38
N ARG A 32 15.90 -1.49 -1.16
CA ARG A 32 16.65 -2.75 -1.07
C ARG A 32 17.25 -3.09 -2.44
N GLY A 33 18.58 -3.06 -2.53
CA GLY A 33 19.31 -3.51 -3.72
C GLY A 33 19.49 -2.45 -4.81
N GLU A 34 19.03 -1.22 -4.58
CA GLU A 34 19.21 -0.10 -5.50
C GLU A 34 19.63 1.17 -4.73
N ASP A 35 20.64 1.89 -5.24
CA ASP A 35 21.06 3.17 -4.67
C ASP A 35 20.21 4.33 -5.23
N ILE A 36 18.96 4.40 -4.78
CA ILE A 36 17.99 5.40 -5.24
C ILE A 36 17.55 6.26 -4.06
N GLY A 37 17.89 7.55 -4.13
CA GLY A 37 17.48 8.56 -3.16
C GLY A 37 16.01 8.99 -3.34
N ALA A 38 15.46 9.60 -2.29
CA ALA A 38 14.12 10.17 -2.34
C ALA A 38 14.10 11.48 -3.12
N ASP A 39 13.08 11.63 -3.97
CA ASP A 39 12.89 12.80 -4.82
C ASP A 39 11.47 13.35 -4.69
N ILE A 40 11.34 14.67 -4.76
CA ILE A 40 10.07 15.37 -4.97
C ILE A 40 10.19 16.15 -6.27
N ILE A 41 9.30 15.88 -7.22
CA ILE A 41 9.33 16.42 -8.58
C ILE A 41 8.05 17.23 -8.80
N ASN A 42 8.18 18.40 -9.44
CA ASN A 42 7.08 19.34 -9.74
C ASN A 42 6.40 19.91 -8.49
N LEU A 43 7.19 20.28 -7.47
CA LEU A 43 6.69 21.04 -6.34
C LEU A 43 6.32 22.47 -6.77
N ARG A 44 5.12 22.93 -6.44
CA ARG A 44 4.60 24.25 -6.80
C ARG A 44 4.41 25.11 -5.55
N PRO A 45 4.46 26.45 -5.65
CA PRO A 45 4.28 27.33 -4.48
C PRO A 45 2.95 27.16 -3.75
N ASN A 46 1.91 26.70 -4.45
CA ASN A 46 0.58 26.43 -3.91
C ASN A 46 0.33 24.94 -3.63
N THR A 47 1.37 24.09 -3.68
CA THR A 47 1.23 22.68 -3.35
C THR A 47 0.77 22.54 -1.89
N THR A 48 -0.37 21.89 -1.73
CA THR A 48 -0.97 21.62 -0.43
C THR A 48 -0.35 20.39 0.22
N PHE A 49 -0.45 20.30 1.54
CA PHE A 49 -0.04 19.10 2.27
C PHE A 49 -0.85 17.87 1.85
N ALA A 50 -2.12 18.04 1.49
CA ALA A 50 -2.95 16.95 0.98
C ALA A 50 -2.40 16.38 -0.34
N GLU A 51 -1.98 17.23 -1.28
CA GLU A 51 -1.33 16.80 -2.53
C GLU A 51 -0.02 16.07 -2.25
N LEU A 52 0.81 16.54 -1.30
CA LEU A 52 2.04 15.85 -0.88
C LEU A 52 1.75 14.45 -0.35
N LEU A 53 0.73 14.30 0.52
CA LEU A 53 0.37 13.00 1.07
C LEU A 53 -0.13 12.02 0.00
N GLN A 54 -0.88 12.49 -0.98
CA GLN A 54 -1.34 11.65 -2.08
C GLN A 54 -0.23 11.29 -3.06
N ALA A 55 0.66 12.23 -3.38
CA ALA A 55 1.83 11.95 -4.20
C ALA A 55 2.75 10.96 -3.48
N MET A 56 2.86 11.04 -2.16
CA MET A 56 3.56 10.06 -1.32
C MET A 56 2.91 8.67 -1.42
N ALA A 57 1.59 8.56 -1.21
CA ALA A 57 0.88 7.29 -1.33
C ALA A 57 0.99 6.69 -2.75
N SER A 58 0.91 7.54 -3.78
CA SER A 58 1.12 7.15 -5.18
C SER A 58 2.55 6.68 -5.43
N GLY A 59 3.53 7.36 -4.86
CA GLY A 59 4.93 6.99 -4.89
C GLY A 59 5.19 5.62 -4.26
N VAL A 60 4.56 5.34 -3.11
CA VAL A 60 4.70 4.05 -2.42
C VAL A 60 4.16 2.92 -3.29
N VAL A 61 2.99 3.10 -3.88
CA VAL A 61 2.39 2.09 -4.77
C VAL A 61 3.19 1.92 -6.06
N THR A 62 3.69 3.02 -6.65
CA THR A 62 4.55 2.98 -7.84
C THR A 62 5.84 2.23 -7.55
N ASN A 63 6.46 2.50 -6.41
CA ASN A 63 7.68 1.83 -5.98
C ASN A 63 7.45 0.33 -5.74
N LEU A 64 6.32 -0.04 -5.15
CA LEU A 64 5.92 -1.45 -4.99
C LEU A 64 5.88 -2.18 -6.33
N PHE A 65 5.22 -1.61 -7.35
CA PHE A 65 5.11 -2.25 -8.66
C PHE A 65 6.35 -2.12 -9.53
N ARG A 66 7.29 -1.25 -9.19
CA ARG A 66 8.64 -1.27 -9.77
C ARG A 66 9.37 -2.57 -9.38
N MET A 67 9.28 -2.97 -8.11
CA MET A 67 9.91 -4.20 -7.61
C MET A 67 9.14 -5.47 -8.01
N PHE A 68 7.81 -5.37 -8.13
CA PHE A 68 6.93 -6.46 -8.50
C PHE A 68 6.01 -6.04 -9.65
N PRO A 69 6.48 -6.13 -10.91
CA PRO A 69 5.72 -5.68 -12.07
C PRO A 69 4.34 -6.32 -12.15
N VAL A 70 3.33 -5.51 -12.47
CA VAL A 70 1.94 -5.99 -12.63
C VAL A 70 1.83 -7.08 -13.69
N SER A 71 2.62 -6.99 -14.76
CA SER A 71 2.71 -8.00 -15.82
C SER A 71 3.04 -9.38 -15.27
N ASP A 72 3.93 -9.44 -14.28
CA ASP A 72 4.42 -10.69 -13.73
C ASP A 72 3.35 -11.30 -12.82
N LEU A 73 2.64 -10.47 -12.06
CA LEU A 73 1.46 -10.90 -11.29
C LEU A 73 0.42 -11.54 -12.23
N ILE A 74 0.10 -10.87 -13.33
CA ILE A 74 -0.89 -11.33 -14.29
C ILE A 74 -0.48 -12.66 -14.94
N THR A 75 0.78 -12.76 -15.35
CA THR A 75 1.36 -13.96 -15.99
C THR A 75 1.33 -15.17 -15.05
N ASN A 76 1.49 -14.94 -13.75
CA ASN A 76 1.37 -15.97 -12.72
C ASN A 76 -0.09 -16.24 -12.27
N GLY A 77 -1.08 -15.72 -13.01
CA GLY A 77 -2.50 -15.96 -12.72
C GLY A 77 -3.04 -15.18 -11.51
N ILE A 78 -2.27 -14.25 -10.95
CA ILE A 78 -2.72 -13.40 -9.85
C ILE A 78 -3.68 -12.35 -10.41
N ARG A 79 -4.84 -12.20 -9.77
CA ARG A 79 -5.90 -11.24 -10.14
C ARG A 79 -6.45 -10.47 -8.95
N ARG A 80 -5.90 -10.68 -7.74
CA ARG A 80 -6.38 -10.07 -6.51
C ARG A 80 -5.23 -9.59 -5.63
N ILE A 81 -5.35 -8.38 -5.11
CA ILE A 81 -4.51 -7.84 -4.03
C ILE A 81 -5.37 -7.70 -2.78
N VAL A 82 -4.89 -8.24 -1.67
CA VAL A 82 -5.49 -8.04 -0.35
C VAL A 82 -4.61 -7.09 0.45
N LEU A 83 -5.18 -5.96 0.85
CA LEU A 83 -4.49 -4.98 1.69
C LEU A 83 -4.75 -5.28 3.16
N ALA A 84 -3.66 -5.39 3.91
CA ALA A 84 -3.65 -5.75 5.32
C ALA A 84 -2.93 -4.69 6.16
N GLY A 85 -3.26 -4.62 7.44
CA GLY A 85 -2.66 -3.64 8.37
C GLY A 85 -2.84 -2.20 7.88
N ASN A 86 -1.79 -1.39 7.98
CA ASN A 86 -1.82 0.01 7.54
C ASN A 86 -1.96 0.19 6.02
N ALA A 87 -1.70 -0.84 5.21
CA ALA A 87 -1.94 -0.77 3.78
C ALA A 87 -3.44 -0.74 3.44
N SER A 88 -4.31 -1.14 4.37
CA SER A 88 -5.77 -1.06 4.19
C SER A 88 -6.31 0.37 4.18
N GLN A 89 -5.49 1.39 4.49
CA GLN A 89 -5.91 2.78 4.44
C GLN A 89 -6.34 3.22 3.03
N ARG A 90 -7.38 4.07 2.95
CA ARG A 90 -8.00 4.50 1.68
C ARG A 90 -7.05 5.26 0.75
N CYS A 91 -6.00 5.90 1.26
CA CYS A 91 -5.05 6.68 0.47
C CYS A 91 -4.34 5.84 -0.61
N TYR A 92 -4.20 4.52 -0.42
CA TYR A 92 -3.58 3.63 -1.40
C TYR A 92 -4.54 3.11 -2.47
N MET A 93 -5.85 3.18 -2.25
CA MET A 93 -6.88 2.65 -3.17
C MET A 93 -6.80 3.28 -4.56
N GLN A 94 -6.76 4.62 -4.58
CA GLN A 94 -6.74 5.40 -5.82
C GLN A 94 -5.49 5.07 -6.66
N PRO A 95 -4.25 5.15 -6.12
CA PRO A 95 -3.07 4.74 -6.86
C PRO A 95 -3.09 3.30 -7.36
N LEU A 96 -3.55 2.36 -6.53
CA LEU A 96 -3.68 0.95 -6.92
C LEU A 96 -4.61 0.78 -8.11
N LYS A 97 -5.79 1.40 -8.08
CA LYS A 97 -6.76 1.36 -9.19
C LYS A 97 -6.27 2.02 -10.49
N ARG A 98 -5.32 2.96 -10.41
CA ARG A 98 -4.73 3.59 -11.60
C ARG A 98 -3.71 2.69 -12.29
N ILE A 99 -2.96 1.90 -11.52
CA ILE A 99 -1.88 1.06 -12.04
C ILE A 99 -2.40 -0.33 -12.42
N LEU A 100 -3.35 -0.86 -11.67
CA LEU A 100 -3.88 -2.19 -11.91
C LEU A 100 -4.95 -2.19 -13.01
N PRO A 101 -5.04 -3.26 -13.82
CA PRO A 101 -6.14 -3.47 -14.75
C PRO A 101 -7.51 -3.48 -14.05
N ALA A 102 -8.57 -3.18 -14.81
CA ALA A 102 -9.93 -3.10 -14.29
C ALA A 102 -10.47 -4.44 -13.75
N ASP A 103 -9.96 -5.57 -14.23
CA ASP A 103 -10.30 -6.92 -13.77
C ASP A 103 -9.48 -7.38 -12.55
N PHE A 104 -8.53 -6.55 -12.08
CA PHE A 104 -7.75 -6.83 -10.89
C PHE A 104 -8.51 -6.38 -9.64
N GLU A 105 -8.82 -7.32 -8.75
CA GLU A 105 -9.57 -7.04 -7.54
C GLU A 105 -8.66 -6.50 -6.43
N VAL A 106 -9.02 -5.36 -5.84
CA VAL A 106 -8.31 -4.80 -4.68
C VAL A 106 -9.25 -4.81 -3.48
N VAL A 107 -8.90 -5.61 -2.47
CA VAL A 107 -9.73 -5.83 -1.28
C VAL A 107 -9.03 -5.30 -0.05
N GLN A 108 -9.73 -4.50 0.75
CA GLN A 108 -9.29 -4.14 2.10
C GLN A 108 -9.72 -5.24 3.07
N SER A 109 -8.79 -5.76 3.86
CA SER A 109 -9.10 -6.77 4.88
C SER A 109 -8.69 -6.28 6.26
N GLU A 110 -9.68 -6.08 7.12
CA GLU A 110 -9.48 -5.72 8.53
C GLU A 110 -9.02 -6.95 9.36
N GLY A 111 -9.35 -8.16 8.91
CA GLY A 111 -9.05 -9.41 9.62
C GLY A 111 -7.79 -10.15 9.15
N SER A 112 -7.21 -9.76 8.03
CA SER A 112 -5.99 -10.39 7.49
C SER A 112 -4.75 -9.90 8.23
N THR A 113 -4.58 -10.34 9.48
CA THR A 113 -3.40 -10.05 10.29
C THR A 113 -2.51 -11.27 10.41
N ALA A 114 -1.22 -11.04 10.67
CA ALA A 114 -0.29 -12.14 10.95
C ALA A 114 -0.74 -12.96 12.17
N ALA A 115 -1.29 -12.31 13.21
CA ALA A 115 -1.82 -12.97 14.39
C ALA A 115 -3.01 -13.88 14.07
N TYR A 116 -3.95 -13.42 13.25
CA TYR A 116 -5.06 -14.24 12.77
C TYR A 116 -4.57 -15.46 11.99
N GLY A 117 -3.63 -15.26 11.06
CA GLY A 117 -3.01 -16.35 10.30
C GLY A 117 -2.35 -17.40 11.21
N ALA A 118 -1.60 -16.96 12.22
CA ALA A 118 -0.98 -17.86 13.20
C ALA A 118 -2.01 -18.67 14.00
N ALA A 119 -3.10 -18.04 14.43
CA ALA A 119 -4.18 -18.72 15.15
C ALA A 119 -4.91 -19.76 14.29
N VAL A 120 -5.22 -19.42 13.03
CA VAL A 120 -5.83 -20.36 12.08
C VAL A 120 -4.91 -21.55 11.83
N PHE A 121 -3.61 -21.30 11.68
CA PHE A 121 -2.62 -22.36 11.49
C PHE A 121 -2.50 -23.27 12.72
N ALA A 122 -2.46 -22.72 13.93
CA ALA A 122 -2.44 -23.50 15.17
C ALA A 122 -3.70 -24.40 15.29
N HIS A 123 -4.89 -23.82 15.02
CA HIS A 123 -6.14 -24.59 15.05
C HIS A 123 -6.18 -25.74 14.03
N PHE A 124 -5.60 -25.52 12.84
CA PHE A 124 -5.49 -26.55 11.81
C PHE A 124 -4.62 -27.72 12.29
N LEU A 125 -3.50 -27.44 12.96
CA LEU A 125 -2.62 -28.48 13.51
C LEU A 125 -3.32 -29.30 14.61
N ASP A 126 -4.05 -28.66 15.52
CA ASP A 126 -4.77 -29.34 16.60
C ASP A 126 -5.79 -30.37 16.07
N ARG A 127 -6.50 -30.04 14.98
CA ARG A 127 -7.46 -30.98 14.35
C ARG A 127 -6.80 -32.18 13.68
N HIS A 128 -5.58 -32.03 13.18
CA HIS A 128 -4.86 -33.11 12.50
C HIS A 128 -3.99 -33.97 13.44
N GLN A 129 -3.80 -33.54 14.69
CA GLN A 129 -3.24 -34.39 15.74
C GLN A 129 -4.32 -35.25 16.41
N ASN A 130 -5.54 -34.72 16.61
CA ASN A 130 -6.66 -35.45 17.21
C ASN A 130 -7.30 -36.54 16.33
N THR A 131 -6.88 -36.69 15.07
CA THR A 131 -7.39 -37.73 14.14
C THR A 131 -6.46 -38.93 14.00
N LYS A 132 -5.33 -38.95 14.72
CA LYS A 132 -4.34 -40.04 14.70
C LYS A 132 -4.25 -40.83 16.03
N SER A 133 -5.19 -40.63 16.95
CA SER A 133 -5.30 -41.38 18.20
C SER A 133 -6.61 -42.14 18.26
#